data_AF-A0A292Z5T4-F1
#
_entry.id   AF-A0A292Z5T4-F1
#
_cell.length_a   1.000
_cell.length_b   1.000
_cell.length_c   1.000
_cell.angle_alpha   90.00
_cell.angle_beta   90.00
_cell.angle_gamma   90.00
#
_symmetry.space_group_name_H-M   'P 1'
#
loop_
_entity.id
_entity.type
_entity.pdbx_description
1 polymer ?
#
loop_
_entity_poly.entity_id
_entity_poly.type
_entity_poly.pdbx_seq_one_letter_code
_entity_poly.pdbx_strand_id
1 'polypeptide(L)' 'MTSADSQPRCSFCGKGADEVHRLVVGVDATICDGCIRTASQAVADAGVADPDNTP' A
#
# COMPACT_ATOMS: atom_id res chain seq x y z
N MET A 1 -26.17 4.87 13.92
CA MET A 1 -25.32 5.37 12.82
C MET A 1 -24.45 4.24 12.34
N THR A 2 -24.95 3.39 11.45
CA THR A 2 -24.15 2.36 10.77
C THR A 2 -23.66 2.96 9.46
N SER A 3 -22.63 3.80 9.54
CA SER A 3 -21.94 4.36 8.38
C SER A 3 -21.03 3.27 7.80
N ALA A 4 -21.63 2.27 7.17
CA ALA A 4 -20.94 1.14 6.54
C ALA A 4 -20.59 1.43 5.06
N ASP A 5 -20.23 2.68 4.75
CA ASP A 5 -19.76 3.12 3.44
C ASP A 5 -18.36 3.73 3.61
N SER A 6 -17.39 2.88 3.88
CA SER A 6 -15.98 3.25 3.77
C SER A 6 -15.36 2.26 2.82
N GLN A 7 -15.65 2.47 1.53
CA GLN A 7 -14.95 1.78 0.44
C GLN A 7 -13.46 1.82 0.75
N PRO A 8 -12.74 0.68 0.74
CA PRO A 8 -11.32 0.68 1.05
C PRO A 8 -10.58 1.59 0.07
N ARG A 9 -9.79 2.52 0.60
CA ARG A 9 -8.97 3.48 -0.15
C ARG A 9 -7.54 3.38 0.31
N CYS A 10 -6.59 3.56 -0.58
CA CYS A 10 -5.16 3.59 -0.25
C CYS A 10 -4.85 4.74 0.73
N SER A 11 -4.24 4.44 1.88
CA SER A 11 -3.84 5.45 2.87
C SER A 11 -2.77 6.41 2.37
N PHE A 12 -2.03 6.03 1.31
CA PHE A 12 -0.92 6.82 0.79
C PHE A 12 -1.33 7.80 -0.32
N CYS A 13 -2.13 7.33 -1.28
CA CYS A 13 -2.56 8.15 -2.42
C CYS A 13 -4.05 8.52 -2.41
N GLY A 14 -4.84 7.97 -1.49
CA GLY A 14 -6.28 8.23 -1.35
C GLY A 14 -7.19 7.50 -2.34
N LYS A 15 -6.62 6.80 -3.33
CA LYS A 15 -7.37 6.14 -4.40
C LYS A 15 -8.19 4.95 -3.89
N GLY A 16 -9.42 4.82 -4.37
CA GLY A 16 -10.29 3.67 -4.12
C GLY A 16 -9.88 2.42 -4.88
N ALA A 17 -10.47 1.28 -4.51
CA ALA A 17 -10.24 0.00 -5.19
C ALA A 17 -10.58 0.03 -6.70
N ASP A 18 -11.55 0.85 -7.12
CA ASP A 18 -11.92 1.05 -8.54
C ASP A 18 -10.88 1.87 -9.33
N GLU A 19 -10.07 2.69 -8.65
CA GLU A 19 -9.10 3.58 -9.29
C GLU A 19 -7.72 2.94 -9.46
N VAL A 20 -7.51 1.74 -8.91
CA VAL A 20 -6.23 1.05 -8.89
C VAL A 20 -6.38 -0.39 -9.35
N HIS A 21 -5.32 -0.91 -9.99
CA HIS A 21 -5.34 -2.30 -10.43
C HIS A 21 -5.39 -3.30 -9.27
N ARG A 22 -4.77 -2.95 -8.14
CA ARG A 22 -4.76 -3.76 -6.92
C ARG A 22 -4.72 -2.86 -5.69
N LEU A 23 -5.58 -3.17 -4.74
CA LEU A 23 -5.60 -2.57 -3.41
C LEU A 23 -5.45 -3.67 -2.37
N VAL A 24 -4.41 -3.57 -1.56
CA VAL A 24 -4.16 -4.48 -0.43
C VAL A 24 -4.75 -3.82 0.81
N VAL A 25 -5.64 -4.54 1.48
CA VAL A 25 -6.29 -4.11 2.72
C VAL A 25 -5.72 -4.94 3.87
N GLY A 26 -4.93 -4.29 4.73
CA GLY A 26 -4.46 -4.84 5.99
C GLY A 26 -5.34 -4.42 7.16
N VAL A 27 -5.04 -4.95 8.35
CA VAL A 27 -5.75 -4.61 9.59
C VAL A 27 -5.57 -3.13 10.00
N ASP A 28 -4.36 -2.59 9.80
CA ASP A 28 -4.02 -1.21 10.20
C ASP A 28 -3.88 -0.23 9.02
N ALA A 29 -3.69 -0.73 7.80
CA ALA A 29 -3.37 0.12 6.65
C ALA A 29 -3.83 -0.48 5.32
N THR A 30 -4.07 0.39 4.35
CA THR A 30 -4.43 0.05 2.98
C THR A 30 -3.41 0.64 2.01
N ILE A 31 -2.89 -0.19 1.10
CA ILE A 31 -1.89 0.25 0.13
C ILE A 31 -2.18 -0.32 -1.25
N CYS A 32 -2.05 0.52 -2.28
CA CYS A 32 -2.24 0.09 -3.67
C CYS A 32 -0.92 -0.28 -4.36
N ASP A 33 -1.01 -1.04 -5.45
CA ASP A 33 0.16 -1.47 -6.24
C ASP A 33 1.07 -0.31 -6.67
N GLY A 34 0.47 0.84 -7.03
CA GLY A 34 1.22 2.03 -7.40
C GLY A 34 2.11 2.56 -6.27
N CYS A 35 1.56 2.62 -5.06
CA CYS A 35 2.31 3.06 -3.88
C CYS A 35 3.37 2.04 -3.47
N ILE A 36 3.09 0.74 -3.60
CA ILE A 36 4.06 -0.33 -3.33
C ILE A 36 5.29 -0.15 -4.24
N ARG A 37 5.12 -0.01 -5.55
CA ARG A 37 6.26 0.16 -6.47
C ARG A 37 7.09 1.40 -6.18
N THR A 38 6.45 2.50 -5.80
CA THR A 38 7.18 3.73 -5.44
C THR A 38 7.95 3.54 -4.15
N ALA A 39 7.34 2.93 -3.14
CA ALA A 39 8.00 2.61 -1.88
C ALA A 39 9.18 1.65 -2.09
N SER A 40 8.98 0.57 -2.86
CA SER A 40 10.05 -0.39 -3.19
C SER A 40 11.22 0.27 -3.92
N GLN A 41 10.97 1.22 -4.83
CA GLN A 41 12.03 1.98 -5.49
C GLN A 41 12.79 2.88 -4.51
N ALA A 42 12.09 3.59 -3.63
CA ALA A 42 12.71 4.44 -2.62
C ALA A 42 13.56 3.64 -1.62
N VAL A 43 13.10 2.46 -1.21
CA VAL A 43 13.82 1.55 -0.32
C VAL A 43 15.06 0.97 -1.02
N ALA A 44 14.93 0.57 -2.29
CA ALA A 44 16.05 0.06 -3.09
C ALA A 44 17.13 1.14 -3.31
N ASP A 45 16.73 2.39 -3.57
CA ASP A 45 17.64 3.54 -3.72
C ASP A 45 18.35 3.87 -2.40
N ALA A 46 17.64 3.79 -1.27
CA ALA A 46 18.18 4.07 0.05
C ALA A 46 19.25 3.05 0.53
N GLY A 47 19.52 1.98 -0.23
CA GLY A 47 20.57 1.02 0.11
C GLY A 47 20.32 0.23 1.40
N VAL A 48 19.10 0.29 1.94
CA VAL A 48 18.69 -0.55 3.06
C VAL A 48 18.32 -1.91 2.47
N ALA A 49 19.33 -2.74 2.21
CA ALA A 49 19.12 -4.15 2.03
C ALA A 49 18.66 -4.69 3.39
N ASP A 50 17.37 -5.01 3.53
CA ASP A 50 16.83 -5.68 4.71
C ASP A 50 17.69 -6.93 4.99
N PRO A 51 18.51 -6.99 6.06
CA PRO A 51 19.37 -8.15 6.33
C PRO A 51 18.57 -9.39 6.77
N ASP A 52 17.25 -9.26 6.96
CA ASP A 52 16.34 -10.30 7.45
C ASP A 52 15.68 -11.14 6.34
N ASN A 53 15.70 -10.70 5.07
CA ASN A 53 15.15 -11.46 3.94
C ASN A 53 16.22 -12.33 3.25
N THR A 54 16.91 -13.16 4.04
CA THR A 54 17.77 -14.24 3.54
C THR A 54 16.93 -15.52 3.46
N PRO A 55 16.80 -16.19 2.30
CA PRO A 55 16.04 -17.43 2.15
C PRO A 55 16.64 -18.62 2.91
#